data_AF-A0A9D4W2P3-F1
#
_entry.id   AF-A0A9D4W2P3-F1
#
_cell.length_a   1.000
_cell.length_b   1.000
_cell.length_c   1.000
_cell.angle_alpha   90.00
_cell.angle_beta   90.00
_cell.angle_gamma   90.00
#
_symmetry.space_group_name_H-M   'P 1'
#
loop_
_entity.id
_entity.type
_entity.pdbx_description
1 polymer ?
#
loop_
_entity_poly.entity_id
_entity_poly.type
_entity_poly.pdbx_seq_one_letter_code
_entity_poly.pdbx_strand_id
1 'polypeptide(L)'
;MIQVLMRPRNLCLREDTTKYLWNLNVNSAHYDPKTRSMREDPLPVAHPNEKFYEGDNQYRNSGQALEYKDLNKHTQEAFDKGQDVHIQASPSQAELLYKNFKIMKEKVRSQMKETILEKYGNAADWDKLPRELLLGQSEMQLEYDRAGRIIKGQLLFNSLISISIDVFQQEAAFPRSKYEEDILINNHATVWGYKCCMQTILNSYCTGAAGIEAAETANMKNFRCHFRRLSC
;
A
#
# COMPACT_ATOMS: atom_id res chain seq x y z
N MET A 1 -7.81 74.91 -23.09
CA MET A 1 -7.04 74.03 -22.18
C MET A 1 -7.69 74.05 -20.82
N ILE A 2 -8.48 73.03 -20.48
CA ILE A 2 -9.05 72.89 -19.13
C ILE A 2 -8.02 72.12 -18.31
N GLN A 3 -7.26 72.82 -17.47
CA GLN A 3 -6.47 72.18 -16.43
C GLN A 3 -7.45 71.56 -15.43
N VAL A 4 -7.66 70.25 -15.53
CA VAL A 4 -8.30 69.49 -14.46
C VAL A 4 -7.32 69.49 -13.29
N LEU A 5 -7.51 70.40 -12.34
CA LEU A 5 -6.88 70.35 -11.02
C LEU A 5 -7.23 68.99 -10.38
N MET A 6 -6.30 68.05 -10.45
CA MET A 6 -6.42 66.76 -9.78
C MET A 6 -6.37 67.03 -8.28
N ARG A 7 -7.55 67.14 -7.66
CA ARG A 7 -7.74 67.33 -6.22
C ARG A 7 -6.90 66.26 -5.48
N PRO A 8 -6.08 66.61 -4.47
CA PRO A 8 -5.31 65.61 -3.74
C PRO A 8 -6.28 64.58 -3.17
N ARG A 9 -6.21 63.35 -3.67
CA ARG A 9 -7.01 62.24 -3.15
C ARG A 9 -6.34 61.77 -1.88
N ASN A 10 -7.12 61.59 -0.81
CA ASN A 10 -6.62 60.97 0.41
C ASN A 10 -6.05 59.59 0.06
N LEU A 11 -4.81 59.32 0.48
CA LEU A 11 -4.11 58.05 0.22
C LEU A 11 -4.66 56.88 1.04
N CYS A 12 -5.37 57.18 2.13
CA CYS A 12 -6.04 56.17 2.93
C CYS A 12 -7.17 55.55 2.11
N LEU A 13 -7.05 54.25 1.86
CA LEU A 13 -8.13 53.44 1.31
C LEU A 13 -9.28 53.45 2.33
N ARG A 14 -10.51 53.63 1.83
CA ARG A 14 -11.70 53.72 2.71
C ARG A 14 -12.28 52.36 3.03
N GLU A 15 -11.93 51.37 2.22
CA GLU A 15 -12.35 49.98 2.31
C GLU A 15 -11.61 49.26 3.44
N ASP A 16 -10.35 49.63 3.69
CA ASP A 16 -9.51 49.04 4.74
C ASP A 16 -9.77 49.73 6.08
N THR A 17 -10.41 49.03 7.00
CA THR A 17 -10.61 49.51 8.38
C THR A 17 -9.32 49.42 9.19
N THR A 18 -9.08 50.42 10.04
CA THR A 18 -7.89 50.43 10.89
C THR A 18 -8.00 49.38 12.01
N LYS A 19 -6.88 48.76 12.39
CA LYS A 19 -6.83 47.66 13.37
C LYS A 19 -7.59 47.95 14.69
N TYR A 20 -7.44 49.14 15.26
CA TYR A 20 -8.04 49.53 16.53
C TYR A 20 -9.54 49.87 16.47
N LEU A 21 -10.13 49.95 15.27
CA LEU A 21 -11.57 50.19 15.11
C LEU A 21 -12.38 48.89 15.03
N TRP A 22 -11.73 47.72 14.95
CA TRP A 22 -12.42 46.43 14.89
C TRP A 22 -13.19 46.11 16.18
N ASN A 23 -12.66 46.51 17.34
CA ASN A 23 -13.33 46.36 18.62
C ASN A 23 -13.11 47.63 19.46
N LEU A 24 -14.21 48.35 19.75
CA LEU A 24 -14.17 49.60 20.52
C LEU A 24 -14.13 49.39 22.04
N ASN A 25 -14.21 48.13 22.50
CA ASN A 25 -14.11 47.83 23.92
C ASN A 25 -12.71 48.16 24.44
N VAL A 26 -12.64 48.85 25.57
CA VAL A 26 -11.37 49.26 26.20
C VAL A 26 -10.50 48.06 26.58
N ASN A 27 -11.13 46.94 26.95
CA ASN A 27 -10.46 45.68 27.35
C ASN A 27 -10.21 44.74 26.16
N SER A 28 -10.29 45.22 24.93
CA SER A 28 -9.93 44.43 23.74
C SER A 28 -8.40 44.37 23.55
N ALA A 29 -7.96 43.77 22.44
CA ALA A 29 -6.54 43.65 22.12
C ALA A 29 -5.84 45.02 22.05
N HIS A 30 -4.67 45.10 22.69
CA HIS A 30 -3.88 46.33 22.73
C HIS A 30 -3.26 46.67 21.36
N TYR A 31 -3.47 47.91 20.91
CA TYR A 31 -2.83 48.49 19.73
C TYR A 31 -1.73 49.47 20.13
N ASP A 32 -0.50 49.23 19.65
CA ASP A 32 0.60 50.17 19.82
C ASP A 32 0.63 51.17 18.63
N PRO A 33 0.29 52.46 18.83
CA PRO A 33 0.21 53.44 17.76
C PRO A 33 1.58 53.80 17.16
N LYS A 34 2.68 53.54 17.88
CA LYS A 34 4.03 53.86 17.40
C LYS A 34 4.48 52.88 16.34
N THR A 35 4.40 51.58 16.66
CA THR A 35 4.79 50.50 15.74
C THR A 35 3.64 50.06 14.83
N ARG A 36 2.42 50.55 15.08
CA ARG A 36 1.19 50.18 14.37
C ARG A 36 0.89 48.68 14.43
N SER A 37 1.26 48.04 15.54
CA SER A 37 1.08 46.61 15.75
C SER A 37 -0.03 46.30 16.75
N MET A 38 -0.77 45.21 16.48
CA MET A 38 -1.77 44.64 17.36
C MET A 38 -1.44 43.16 17.52
N ARG A 39 -1.04 42.74 18.72
CA ARG A 39 -0.51 41.38 18.91
C ARG A 39 -1.60 40.31 18.93
N GLU A 40 -2.62 40.56 19.74
CA GLU A 40 -3.73 39.64 19.99
C GLU A 40 -4.92 39.94 19.09
N ASP A 41 -5.81 38.96 18.98
CA ASP A 41 -7.04 39.06 18.20
C ASP A 41 -8.02 40.01 18.90
N PRO A 42 -8.54 41.04 18.21
CA PRO A 42 -9.53 41.93 18.80
C PRO A 42 -10.88 41.25 19.05
N LEU A 43 -11.18 40.14 18.35
CA LEU A 43 -12.43 39.38 18.43
C LEU A 43 -12.15 37.88 18.57
N PRO A 44 -11.76 37.37 19.75
CA PRO A 44 -11.40 35.96 19.92
C PRO A 44 -12.61 35.02 19.76
N VAL A 45 -13.80 35.43 20.19
CA VAL A 45 -15.02 34.60 20.24
C VAL A 45 -15.65 34.38 18.85
N ALA A 46 -15.42 35.28 17.89
CA ALA A 46 -16.04 35.18 16.57
C ALA A 46 -15.58 33.93 15.79
N HIS A 47 -16.35 33.51 14.80
CA HIS A 47 -15.97 32.38 13.95
C HIS A 47 -14.81 32.76 13.00
N PRO A 48 -13.84 31.86 12.76
CA PRO A 48 -12.62 32.17 12.00
C PRO A 48 -12.90 32.62 10.55
N ASN A 49 -13.92 32.06 9.89
CA ASN A 49 -14.26 32.42 8.51
C ASN A 49 -14.86 33.83 8.37
N GLU A 50 -15.39 34.40 9.46
CA GLU A 50 -15.97 35.74 9.48
C GLU A 50 -14.95 36.80 9.93
N LYS A 51 -13.79 36.36 10.45
CA LYS A 51 -12.72 37.25 10.90
C LYS A 51 -11.90 37.73 9.71
N PHE A 52 -11.83 39.05 9.58
CA PHE A 52 -10.90 39.68 8.64
C PHE A 52 -9.46 39.75 9.20
N TYR A 53 -9.31 39.77 10.52
CA TYR A 53 -8.02 39.95 11.20
C TYR A 53 -7.91 39.11 12.47
N GLU A 54 -6.87 38.28 12.54
CA GLU A 54 -6.57 37.33 13.63
C GLU A 54 -5.31 37.75 14.42
N GLY A 55 -5.01 39.06 14.50
CA GLY A 55 -3.83 39.55 15.23
C GLY A 55 -2.49 39.31 14.51
N ASP A 56 -1.48 40.11 14.85
CA ASP A 56 -0.15 40.01 14.23
C ASP A 56 0.60 38.73 14.64
N ASN A 57 0.29 38.13 15.80
CA ASN A 57 0.95 36.91 16.26
C ASN A 57 0.60 35.69 15.41
N GLN A 58 -0.63 35.59 14.93
CA GLN A 58 -1.05 34.51 14.05
C GLN A 58 -0.26 34.53 12.74
N TYR A 59 -0.14 35.71 12.10
CA TYR A 59 0.67 35.87 10.88
C TYR A 59 2.16 35.60 11.11
N ARG A 60 2.70 35.90 12.29
CA ARG A 60 4.11 35.59 12.64
C ARG A 60 4.36 34.09 12.81
N ASN A 61 3.36 33.36 13.28
CA ASN A 61 3.47 31.93 13.59
C ASN A 61 2.90 31.02 12.50
N SER A 62 2.65 31.53 11.29
CA SER A 62 2.06 30.77 10.20
C SER A 62 2.96 30.73 8.96
N GLY A 63 2.61 29.83 8.02
CA GLY A 63 3.32 29.68 6.75
C GLY A 63 4.74 29.13 6.90
N GLN A 64 5.65 29.64 6.06
CA GLN A 64 7.04 29.18 5.96
C GLN A 64 7.86 29.44 7.24
N ALA A 65 7.40 30.34 8.12
CA ALA A 65 8.06 30.60 9.40
C ALA A 65 8.09 29.35 10.31
N LEU A 66 7.03 28.54 10.28
CA LEU A 66 6.98 27.27 11.04
C LEU A 66 7.95 26.24 10.46
N GLU A 67 7.99 26.11 9.14
CA GLU A 67 8.91 25.19 8.46
C GLU A 67 10.36 25.56 8.74
N TYR A 68 10.69 26.85 8.67
CA TYR A 68 12.00 27.38 9.02
C TYR A 68 12.35 27.12 10.49
N LYS A 69 11.40 27.30 11.41
CA LYS A 69 11.57 27.01 12.84
C LYS A 69 11.88 25.54 13.08
N ASP A 70 11.19 24.62 12.40
CA ASP A 70 11.44 23.18 12.55
C ASP A 70 12.77 22.76 11.92
N LEU A 71 13.15 23.36 10.79
CA LEU A 71 14.48 23.16 10.20
C LEU A 71 15.58 23.65 11.16
N ASN A 72 15.38 24.79 11.82
CA ASN A 72 16.34 25.33 12.79
C ASN A 72 16.51 24.40 14.01
N LYS A 73 15.42 23.85 14.55
CA LYS A 73 15.49 22.82 15.61
C LYS A 73 16.27 21.60 15.15
N HIS A 74 15.97 21.10 13.94
CA HIS A 74 16.68 19.94 13.39
C HIS A 74 18.18 20.19 13.25
N THR A 75 18.58 21.38 12.78
CA THR A 75 20.00 21.74 12.69
C THR A 75 20.68 21.82 14.05
N GLN A 76 19.99 22.36 15.08
CA GLN A 76 20.51 22.39 16.45
C GLN A 76 20.72 20.97 17.00
N GLU A 77 19.72 20.10 16.84
CA GLU A 77 19.83 18.69 17.26
C GLU A 77 20.95 17.93 16.52
N ALA A 78 21.17 18.24 15.24
CA ALA A 78 22.25 17.64 14.45
C ALA A 78 23.62 18.15 14.92
N PHE A 79 23.71 19.44 15.23
CA PHE A 79 24.90 20.05 15.80
C PHE A 79 25.27 19.47 17.16
N ASP A 80 24.29 19.27 18.05
CA ASP A 80 24.48 18.63 19.35
C ASP A 80 24.96 17.17 19.22
N LYS A 81 24.60 16.50 18.12
CA LYS A 81 25.10 15.15 17.75
C LYS A 81 26.49 15.16 17.12
N GLY A 82 27.08 16.33 16.89
CA GLY A 82 28.41 16.51 16.31
C GLY A 82 28.44 16.68 14.79
N GLN A 83 27.31 16.88 14.12
CA GLN A 83 27.28 17.23 12.69
C GLN A 83 27.46 18.73 12.51
N ASP A 84 28.47 19.14 11.74
CA ASP A 84 28.70 20.57 11.43
C ASP A 84 27.76 21.04 10.32
N VAL A 85 26.54 21.41 10.70
CA VAL A 85 25.49 21.92 9.80
C VAL A 85 24.89 23.18 10.41
N HIS A 86 24.90 24.28 9.66
CA HIS A 86 24.38 25.56 10.13
C HIS A 86 23.44 26.20 9.12
N ILE A 87 22.23 26.54 9.56
CA ILE A 87 21.15 27.05 8.70
C ILE A 87 21.50 28.33 7.94
N GLN A 88 22.27 29.25 8.54
CA GLN A 88 22.68 30.50 7.88
C GLN A 88 23.96 30.36 7.06
N ALA A 89 24.82 29.39 7.39
CA ALA A 89 26.11 29.24 6.72
C ALA A 89 25.98 28.31 5.50
N SER A 90 25.22 27.23 5.64
CA SER A 90 24.97 26.23 4.61
C SER A 90 23.48 25.87 4.49
N PRO A 91 22.62 26.81 4.05
CA PRO A 91 21.17 26.61 3.99
C PRO A 91 20.74 25.45 3.08
N SER A 92 21.37 25.30 1.91
CA SER A 92 21.04 24.23 0.96
C SER A 92 21.36 22.83 1.49
N GLN A 93 22.47 22.70 2.20
CA GLN A 93 22.87 21.46 2.87
C GLN A 93 21.87 21.10 3.98
N ALA A 94 21.53 22.07 4.83
CA ALA A 94 20.57 21.88 5.91
C ALA A 94 19.18 21.48 5.38
N GLU A 95 18.71 22.10 4.30
CA GLU A 95 17.43 21.77 3.67
C GLU A 95 17.44 20.35 3.06
N LEU A 96 18.51 19.95 2.39
CA LEU A 96 18.64 18.61 1.81
C LEU A 96 18.65 17.53 2.91
N LEU A 97 19.40 17.75 3.99
CA LEU A 97 19.41 16.86 5.15
C LEU A 97 18.03 16.76 5.79
N TYR A 98 17.32 17.88 5.93
CA TYR A 98 15.96 17.90 6.49
C TYR A 98 14.95 17.15 5.62
N LYS A 99 15.04 17.25 4.29
CA LYS A 99 14.21 16.45 3.36
C LYS A 99 14.47 14.96 3.52
N ASN A 100 15.74 14.56 3.56
CA ASN A 100 16.12 13.17 3.80
C ASN A 100 15.60 12.69 5.17
N PHE A 101 15.71 13.52 6.20
CA PHE A 101 15.18 13.24 7.53
C PHE A 101 13.67 13.02 7.52
N LYS A 102 12.87 13.82 6.79
CA LYS A 102 11.42 13.61 6.67
C LYS A 102 11.09 12.23 6.07
N ILE A 103 11.78 11.87 4.98
CA ILE A 103 11.60 10.55 4.32
C ILE A 103 11.97 9.42 5.30
N MET A 104 13.09 9.54 6.01
CA MET A 104 13.51 8.54 7.00
C MET A 104 12.54 8.46 8.18
N LYS A 105 12.01 9.59 8.65
CA LYS A 105 11.02 9.65 9.74
C LYS A 105 9.72 8.94 9.37
N GLU A 106 9.26 9.08 8.13
CA GLU A 106 8.07 8.36 7.64
C GLU A 106 8.31 6.85 7.57
N LYS A 107 9.48 6.41 7.06
CA LYS A 107 9.88 4.99 7.04
C LYS A 107 9.99 4.39 8.44
N VAL A 108 10.58 5.12 9.39
CA VAL A 108 10.65 4.68 10.79
C VAL A 108 9.25 4.61 11.41
N ARG A 109 8.35 5.54 11.07
CA ARG A 109 6.96 5.51 11.52
C ARG A 109 6.19 4.32 10.95
N SER A 110 6.39 3.94 9.68
CA SER A 110 5.74 2.75 9.11
C SER A 110 6.27 1.46 9.75
N GLN A 111 7.58 1.33 9.90
CA GLN A 111 8.20 0.20 10.61
C GLN A 111 7.69 0.10 12.05
N MET A 112 7.60 1.22 12.78
CA MET A 112 7.06 1.22 14.14
C MET A 112 5.60 0.74 14.14
N LYS A 113 4.76 1.15 13.19
CA LYS A 113 3.38 0.65 13.06
C LYS A 113 3.34 -0.86 12.80
N GLU A 114 4.17 -1.36 11.89
CA GLU A 114 4.29 -2.79 11.57
C GLU A 114 4.71 -3.60 12.81
N THR A 115 5.75 -3.16 13.52
CA THR A 115 6.21 -3.84 14.75
C THR A 115 5.15 -3.84 15.87
N ILE A 116 4.33 -2.79 15.96
CA ILE A 116 3.21 -2.74 16.92
C ILE A 116 2.11 -3.72 16.49
N LEU A 117 1.79 -3.74 15.20
CA LEU A 117 0.77 -4.62 14.62
C LEU A 117 1.15 -6.11 14.76
N GLU A 118 2.42 -6.46 14.57
CA GLU A 118 2.92 -7.83 14.78
C GLU A 118 2.85 -8.26 16.25
N LYS A 119 3.17 -7.35 17.18
CA LYS A 119 3.22 -7.67 18.62
C LYS A 119 1.84 -7.76 19.25
N TYR A 120 0.92 -6.89 18.84
CA TYR A 120 -0.36 -6.73 19.51
C TYR A 120 -1.55 -7.15 18.64
N GLY A 121 -1.33 -7.45 17.36
CA GLY A 121 -2.39 -7.69 16.39
C GLY A 121 -3.18 -6.42 16.08
N ASN A 122 -4.08 -6.51 15.12
CA ASN A 122 -5.03 -5.44 14.82
C ASN A 122 -6.39 -5.79 15.40
N ALA A 123 -6.82 -5.10 16.45
CA ALA A 123 -8.13 -5.34 17.07
C ALA A 123 -9.32 -4.98 16.16
N ALA A 124 -9.09 -4.19 15.10
CA ALA A 124 -10.10 -3.87 14.09
C ALA A 124 -10.14 -4.87 12.93
N ASP A 125 -9.10 -5.71 12.79
CA ASP A 125 -9.19 -6.88 11.93
C ASP A 125 -10.08 -7.89 12.66
N TRP A 126 -11.37 -7.79 12.39
CA TRP A 126 -12.30 -8.90 12.58
C TRP A 126 -11.88 -9.97 11.59
N ASP A 127 -10.78 -10.66 11.88
CA ASP A 127 -10.46 -11.90 11.20
C ASP A 127 -11.74 -12.71 11.20
N LYS A 128 -12.21 -13.05 9.99
CA LYS A 128 -13.28 -14.03 9.85
C LYS A 128 -12.73 -15.28 10.49
N LEU A 129 -13.07 -15.48 11.76
CA LEU A 129 -12.82 -16.69 12.50
C LEU A 129 -13.07 -17.84 11.52
N PRO A 130 -12.16 -18.83 11.44
CA PRO A 130 -12.29 -19.91 10.48
C PRO A 130 -13.72 -20.43 10.52
N ARG A 131 -14.31 -20.68 9.34
CA ARG A 131 -15.74 -20.99 9.19
C ARG A 131 -16.18 -22.12 10.12
N GLU A 132 -15.27 -23.01 10.49
CA GLU A 132 -15.41 -24.07 11.48
C GLU A 132 -15.71 -23.58 12.90
N LEU A 133 -15.12 -22.46 13.35
CA LEU A 133 -15.47 -21.82 14.62
C LEU A 133 -16.78 -21.02 14.54
N LEU A 134 -17.13 -20.51 13.35
CA LEU A 134 -18.36 -19.75 13.12
C LEU A 134 -19.60 -20.64 13.01
N LEU A 135 -19.47 -21.84 12.43
CA LEU A 135 -20.55 -22.79 12.13
C LEU A 135 -20.39 -24.13 12.85
N GLY A 136 -19.35 -24.30 13.66
CA GLY A 136 -19.07 -25.54 14.35
C GLY A 136 -20.16 -25.87 15.34
N GLN A 137 -20.98 -26.86 15.00
CA GLN A 137 -21.66 -27.65 16.03
C GLN A 137 -20.57 -28.24 16.91
N SER A 138 -20.58 -27.91 18.20
CA SER A 138 -19.58 -28.36 19.19
C SER A 138 -19.61 -29.88 19.45
N GLU A 139 -20.57 -30.58 18.86
CA GLU A 139 -20.87 -31.98 19.12
C GLU A 139 -20.90 -32.74 17.79
N MET A 140 -19.83 -33.46 17.48
CA MET A 140 -19.80 -34.38 16.35
C MET A 140 -20.37 -35.73 16.80
N GLN A 141 -21.57 -36.06 16.33
CA GLN A 141 -22.22 -37.34 16.64
C GLN A 141 -21.55 -38.46 15.83
N LEU A 142 -20.84 -39.36 16.51
CA LEU A 142 -20.22 -40.54 15.90
C LEU A 142 -21.03 -41.79 16.26
N GLU A 143 -21.48 -42.51 15.23
CA GLU A 143 -22.12 -43.81 15.39
C GLU A 143 -21.10 -44.92 15.05
N TYR A 144 -20.90 -45.82 16.01
CA TYR A 144 -20.01 -46.97 15.87
C TYR A 144 -20.80 -48.25 15.60
N ASP A 145 -20.28 -49.07 14.70
CA ASP A 145 -20.73 -50.43 14.47
C ASP A 145 -20.37 -51.33 15.67
N ARG A 146 -21.02 -52.50 15.79
CA ARG A 146 -20.66 -53.50 16.83
C ARG A 146 -19.20 -53.98 16.76
N ALA A 147 -18.54 -53.80 15.62
CA ALA A 147 -17.13 -54.09 15.40
C ALA A 147 -16.21 -52.86 15.62
N GLY A 148 -16.74 -51.73 16.08
CA GLY A 148 -15.99 -50.49 16.35
C GLY A 148 -15.69 -49.62 15.12
N ARG A 149 -16.26 -49.92 13.95
CA ARG A 149 -16.08 -49.12 12.73
C ARG A 149 -17.03 -47.93 12.70
N ILE A 150 -16.58 -46.78 12.19
CA ILE A 150 -17.38 -45.55 12.11
C ILE A 150 -18.32 -45.64 10.91
N ILE A 151 -19.64 -45.49 11.10
CA ILE A 151 -20.65 -45.60 10.02
C ILE A 151 -21.14 -44.22 9.54
N LYS A 152 -21.32 -43.27 10.46
CA LYS A 152 -21.69 -41.87 10.15
C LYS A 152 -20.56 -40.93 10.54
N GLY A 153 -20.27 -39.93 9.70
CA GLY A 153 -19.17 -38.98 9.90
C GLY A 153 -17.84 -39.36 9.23
N GLN A 154 -17.80 -40.49 8.51
CA GLN A 154 -16.59 -41.07 7.93
C GLN A 154 -15.90 -40.17 6.89
N LEU A 155 -16.66 -39.31 6.19
CA LEU A 155 -16.14 -38.42 5.15
C LEU A 155 -15.35 -37.20 5.69
N LEU A 156 -15.61 -36.80 6.94
CA LEU A 156 -14.88 -35.68 7.58
C LEU A 156 -13.68 -36.16 8.40
N PHE A 157 -13.68 -37.40 8.86
CA PHE A 157 -12.60 -37.94 9.68
C PHE A 157 -11.33 -38.25 8.86
N ASN A 158 -11.50 -38.66 7.60
CA ASN A 158 -10.39 -39.04 6.72
C ASN A 158 -9.57 -37.85 6.19
N SER A 159 -10.04 -36.60 6.32
CA SER A 159 -9.27 -35.41 5.94
C SER A 159 -8.18 -35.04 6.96
N LEU A 160 -8.36 -35.44 8.23
CA LEU A 160 -7.45 -35.14 9.34
C LEU A 160 -6.30 -36.17 9.49
N ILE A 161 -6.37 -37.33 8.82
CA ILE A 161 -5.39 -38.44 8.94
C ILE A 161 -4.34 -38.39 7.81
N SER A 162 -4.24 -37.29 7.05
CA SER A 162 -3.22 -37.12 6.00
C SER A 162 -1.86 -36.64 6.51
N ILE A 163 -1.62 -36.68 7.83
CA ILE A 163 -0.32 -36.38 8.42
C ILE A 163 0.19 -37.65 9.10
N SER A 164 1.19 -38.27 8.46
CA SER A 164 1.96 -39.42 8.92
C SER A 164 1.16 -40.69 9.20
N ILE A 165 1.14 -41.60 8.22
CA ILE A 165 1.47 -43.03 8.37
C ILE A 165 1.45 -43.62 6.95
N ASP A 166 2.61 -44.07 6.49
CA ASP A 166 2.72 -44.99 5.37
C ASP A 166 1.98 -46.29 5.74
N VAL A 167 1.27 -46.87 4.76
CA VAL A 167 0.63 -48.19 4.76
C VAL A 167 -0.79 -48.23 5.34
N PHE A 168 -1.80 -48.21 4.46
CA PHE A 168 -2.49 -49.41 3.97
C PHE A 168 -3.63 -48.96 3.03
N GLN A 169 -3.73 -49.56 1.85
CA GLN A 169 -4.76 -49.28 0.84
C GLN A 169 -6.17 -49.46 1.40
N GLN A 170 -6.75 -48.39 1.93
CA GLN A 170 -8.18 -48.16 1.87
C GLN A 170 -8.36 -46.89 1.06
N GLU A 171 -8.60 -47.11 -0.23
CA GLU A 171 -8.95 -46.08 -1.17
C GLU A 171 -10.04 -45.22 -0.54
N ALA A 172 -9.70 -43.95 -0.31
CA ALA A 172 -10.67 -42.93 -0.01
C ALA A 172 -11.83 -43.08 -1.00
N ALA A 173 -13.06 -43.08 -0.49
CA ALA A 173 -14.29 -43.25 -1.24
C ALA A 173 -14.57 -42.04 -2.15
N PHE A 174 -13.62 -41.70 -3.02
CA PHE A 174 -13.88 -40.89 -4.19
C PHE A 174 -14.69 -41.75 -5.16
N PRO A 175 -15.81 -41.23 -5.70
CA PRO A 175 -16.58 -41.95 -6.70
C PRO A 175 -15.71 -42.11 -7.96
N ARG A 176 -15.08 -43.28 -8.14
CA ARG A 176 -14.39 -43.62 -9.39
C ARG A 176 -15.43 -44.06 -10.42
N SER A 177 -15.21 -43.68 -11.68
CA SER A 177 -15.99 -44.26 -12.77
C SER A 177 -15.62 -45.73 -12.98
N LYS A 178 -16.42 -46.48 -13.76
CA LYS A 178 -16.20 -47.90 -14.05
C LYS A 178 -14.88 -48.18 -14.80
N TYR A 179 -14.28 -47.15 -15.39
CA TYR A 179 -13.09 -47.27 -16.23
C TYR A 179 -11.85 -46.80 -15.48
N GLU A 180 -10.70 -47.41 -15.80
CA GLU A 180 -9.41 -46.98 -15.27
C GLU A 180 -9.06 -45.60 -15.81
N GLU A 181 -9.13 -44.59 -14.95
CA GLU A 181 -8.74 -43.20 -15.24
C GLU A 181 -7.22 -43.03 -15.05
N ASP A 182 -6.62 -42.04 -15.74
CA ASP A 182 -5.22 -41.64 -15.60
C ASP A 182 -4.14 -42.67 -15.98
N ILE A 183 -4.42 -43.59 -16.91
CA ILE A 183 -3.39 -44.46 -17.50
C ILE A 183 -2.51 -43.66 -18.48
N LEU A 184 -1.27 -43.40 -18.08
CA LEU A 184 -0.27 -42.71 -18.89
C LEU A 184 0.62 -43.75 -19.60
N ILE A 185 0.32 -44.00 -20.87
CA ILE A 185 1.08 -44.96 -21.70
C ILE A 185 2.39 -44.29 -22.17
N ASN A 186 3.49 -45.02 -22.27
CA ASN A 186 4.77 -44.60 -22.89
C ASN A 186 5.31 -43.20 -22.46
N ASN A 187 5.26 -42.90 -21.15
CA ASN A 187 5.77 -41.66 -20.53
C ASN A 187 5.12 -40.36 -21.02
N HIS A 188 3.88 -40.41 -21.51
CA HIS A 188 3.10 -39.20 -21.80
C HIS A 188 2.62 -38.55 -20.50
N ALA A 189 2.55 -37.22 -20.46
CA ALA A 189 2.13 -36.46 -19.28
C ALA A 189 0.64 -36.05 -19.30
N THR A 190 -0.08 -36.40 -20.36
CA THR A 190 -1.48 -36.00 -20.57
C THR A 190 -2.28 -37.19 -21.07
N VAL A 191 -3.44 -37.44 -20.45
CA VAL A 191 -4.33 -38.58 -20.74
C VAL A 191 -4.90 -38.54 -22.16
N TRP A 192 -5.10 -37.34 -22.73
CA TRP A 192 -5.72 -37.14 -24.03
C TRP A 192 -4.71 -36.71 -25.09
N GLY A 193 -4.19 -37.69 -25.84
CA GLY A 193 -3.62 -37.53 -27.18
C GLY A 193 -2.39 -36.63 -27.32
N TYR A 194 -1.18 -37.19 -27.13
CA TYR A 194 0.15 -36.67 -27.52
C TYR A 194 0.40 -35.15 -27.36
N LYS A 195 -0.36 -34.45 -26.51
CA LYS A 195 -0.30 -32.98 -26.38
C LYS A 195 1.06 -32.54 -25.86
N CYS A 196 1.75 -33.39 -25.10
CA CYS A 196 3.08 -33.12 -24.57
C CYS A 196 4.17 -32.90 -25.61
N CYS A 197 3.97 -33.46 -26.79
CA CYS A 197 5.05 -33.94 -27.64
C CYS A 197 4.66 -33.83 -29.13
N MET A 198 3.39 -33.51 -29.41
CA MET A 198 2.78 -33.25 -30.72
C MET A 198 3.01 -34.36 -31.77
N GLN A 199 3.28 -35.58 -31.32
CA GLN A 199 3.47 -36.72 -32.20
C GLN A 199 2.11 -37.16 -32.78
N THR A 200 2.09 -37.45 -34.07
CA THR A 200 0.89 -37.90 -34.79
C THR A 200 0.81 -39.42 -34.94
N ILE A 201 1.83 -40.14 -34.46
CA ILE A 201 1.95 -41.60 -34.57
C ILE A 201 1.43 -42.25 -33.29
N LEU A 202 0.49 -43.17 -33.44
CA LEU A 202 -0.06 -43.98 -32.35
C LEU A 202 1.02 -44.82 -31.66
N ASN A 203 0.96 -44.90 -30.34
CA ASN A 203 1.89 -45.57 -29.42
C ASN A 203 3.36 -45.11 -29.47
N SER A 204 3.63 -43.91 -29.97
CA SER A 204 4.98 -43.33 -29.91
C SER A 204 5.42 -43.03 -28.46
N TYR A 205 6.72 -43.12 -28.21
CA TYR A 205 7.31 -42.72 -26.93
C TYR A 205 7.45 -41.20 -26.87
N CYS A 206 7.12 -40.62 -25.71
CA CYS A 206 7.28 -39.19 -25.48
C CYS A 206 8.77 -38.80 -25.61
N THR A 207 9.08 -37.96 -26.60
CA THR A 207 10.42 -37.39 -26.81
C THR A 207 10.63 -36.02 -26.15
N GLY A 208 9.60 -35.52 -25.44
CA GLY A 208 9.64 -34.23 -24.74
C GLY A 208 9.91 -33.03 -25.66
N ALA A 209 10.43 -31.94 -25.09
CA ALA A 209 10.72 -30.70 -25.80
C ALA A 209 11.74 -30.88 -26.94
N ALA A 210 12.72 -31.77 -26.78
CA ALA A 210 13.73 -32.06 -27.79
C ALA A 210 13.13 -32.61 -29.10
N GLY A 211 12.02 -33.35 -29.01
CA GLY A 211 11.29 -33.83 -30.19
C GLY A 211 10.60 -32.73 -30.98
N ILE A 212 10.09 -31.70 -30.28
CA ILE A 212 9.38 -30.57 -30.90
C ILE A 212 10.37 -29.72 -31.71
N GLU A 213 11.53 -29.39 -31.13
CA GLU A 213 12.57 -28.61 -31.81
C GLU A 213 13.12 -29.35 -33.05
N ALA A 214 13.28 -30.68 -32.97
CA ALA A 214 13.71 -31.49 -34.11
C ALA A 214 12.66 -31.49 -35.24
N ALA A 215 11.37 -31.54 -34.91
CA ALA A 215 10.29 -31.48 -35.89
C ALA A 215 10.18 -30.09 -36.56
N GLU A 216 10.32 -29.00 -35.78
CA GLU A 216 10.32 -27.63 -36.29
C GLU A 216 11.50 -27.38 -37.24
N THR A 217 12.71 -27.82 -36.86
CA THR A 217 13.89 -27.67 -37.71
C THR A 217 13.81 -28.52 -38.99
N ALA A 218 13.22 -29.71 -38.94
CA ALA A 218 12.97 -30.54 -40.12
C ALA A 218 11.94 -29.88 -41.07
N ASN A 219 10.86 -29.31 -40.52
CA ASN A 219 9.87 -28.57 -41.30
C ASN A 219 10.49 -27.33 -41.97
N MET A 220 11.28 -26.55 -41.23
CA MET A 220 12.01 -25.37 -41.76
C MET A 220 13.01 -25.74 -42.87
N LYS A 221 13.68 -26.89 -42.77
CA LYS A 221 14.58 -27.40 -43.82
C LYS A 221 13.82 -27.80 -45.09
N ASN A 222 12.62 -28.39 -44.96
CA ASN A 222 11.77 -28.73 -46.11
C ASN A 222 11.31 -27.49 -46.88
N PHE A 223 10.95 -26.39 -46.21
CA PHE A 223 10.63 -25.11 -46.87
C PHE A 223 11.83 -24.50 -47.61
N ARG A 224 13.03 -24.62 -47.04
CA ARG A 224 14.27 -24.08 -47.63
C ARG A 224 14.72 -24.86 -48.87
N CYS A 225 14.47 -26.17 -48.91
CA CYS A 225 14.72 -27.00 -50.09
C CYS A 225 13.73 -26.72 -51.23
N HIS A 226 12.49 -26.33 -50.93
CA HIS A 226 11.49 -26.02 -51.95
C HIS A 226 11.80 -24.70 -52.69
N PHE A 227 12.23 -23.66 -51.97
CA PHE A 227 12.64 -22.38 -52.58
C PHE A 227 13.92 -22.48 -53.43
N ARG A 228 14.84 -23.40 -53.11
CA ARG A 228 16.05 -23.63 -53.92
C ARG A 228 15.81 -24.40 -55.22
N ARG A 229 14.64 -25.02 -55.42
CA ARG A 229 14.27 -25.67 -56.70
C ARG A 229 13.55 -24.74 -57.68
N LEU A 230 13.17 -23.53 -57.25
CA LEU A 230 12.49 -22.52 -58.08
C LEU A 230 13.42 -21.38 -58.52
N SER A 231 14.73 -21.52 -58.27
CA SER A 231 15.77 -20.59 -58.73
C SER A 231 16.74 -21.31 -59.67
N CYS A 232 16.23 -21.70 -60.83
CA CYS A 232 16.93 -21.89 -62.10
C CYS A 232 15.96 -21.53 -63.22
#